data_AF-A0A9E3XR57-F1
#
_entry.id   AF-A0A9E3XR57-F1
#
_cell.length_a   1.000
_cell.length_b   1.000
_cell.length_c   1.000
_cell.angle_alpha   90.00
_cell.angle_beta   90.00
_cell.angle_gamma   90.00
#
_symmetry.space_group_name_H-M   'P 1'
#
loop_
_entity.id
_entity.type
_entity.pdbx_description
1 polymer ?
#
loop_
_entity_poly.entity_id
_entity_poly.type
_entity_poly.pdbx_seq_one_letter_code
_entity_poly.pdbx_strand_id
1 'polypeptide(L)'
;MSRRDPPRLPRRIFNAFRYGNKRRFDWNLNAEMAWAVSMAAFHEVPVEEVLRLLAHPANAAGAGRWWQHKVAKYGEGCRHRLEREVRRTYEKFAAQRREAIRDRSEAKRVIGEMRDVAAAQVWPGHSGAADRRVLIAHMTLAIQAGSVRYGASARQVAETGNVSVKTAIAATRRLIALGALAQLAPGRVSCESARYRLPEGDKVATTVLPFEVGMVVEGMSLWELRLHPLFQHGSGFDSDVYAALDQDPRSQAELAARIGKSKRQVERVLNLLSEIRAAIRSDDGWCRAGGRPELDAAAEDRGLTERLRARSDQMHRESQMHRAGYQEYLARRARSQQAQRRVSG
;
A
#
# COMPACT_ATOMS: atom_id res chain seq x y z
N MET A 1 41.99 24.24 -2.42
CA MET A 1 40.62 23.78 -2.08
C MET A 1 39.66 24.94 -2.30
N SER A 2 38.79 24.86 -3.30
CA SER A 2 37.83 25.94 -3.61
C SER A 2 36.76 26.01 -2.51
N ARG A 3 36.63 27.17 -1.84
CA ARG A 3 35.54 27.44 -0.88
C ARG A 3 34.23 27.45 -1.66
N ARG A 4 33.52 26.31 -1.70
CA ARG A 4 32.13 26.31 -2.13
C ARG A 4 31.35 27.16 -1.15
N ASP A 5 30.72 28.22 -1.65
CA ASP A 5 29.77 29.00 -0.86
C ASP A 5 28.71 28.03 -0.30
N PRO A 6 28.40 28.09 1.00
CA PRO A 6 27.42 27.20 1.58
C PRO A 6 26.07 27.42 0.89
N PRO A 7 25.28 26.34 0.66
CA PRO A 7 23.98 26.45 0.05
C PRO A 7 23.14 27.47 0.83
N ARG A 8 22.74 28.55 0.16
CA ARG A 8 21.91 29.59 0.76
C ARG A 8 20.55 28.99 1.10
N LEU A 9 20.27 28.82 2.39
CA LEU A 9 18.97 28.39 2.87
C LEU A 9 17.87 29.27 2.28
N PRO A 10 16.75 28.70 1.79
CA PRO A 10 15.56 29.46 1.46
C PRO A 10 15.21 30.43 2.59
N ARG A 11 14.97 31.71 2.26
CA ARG A 11 14.80 32.80 3.25
C ARG A 11 13.78 32.49 4.34
N ARG A 12 12.72 31.74 4.02
CA ARG A 12 11.72 31.27 4.99
C ARG A 12 12.27 30.30 6.03
N ILE A 13 13.15 29.37 5.63
CA ILE A 13 13.83 28.40 6.51
C ILE A 13 14.89 29.11 7.33
N PHE A 14 15.68 29.98 6.69
CA PHE A 14 16.63 30.81 7.42
C PHE A 14 15.93 31.65 8.49
N ASN A 15 14.79 32.26 8.16
CA ASN A 15 14.00 33.04 9.11
C ASN A 15 13.38 32.18 10.22
N ALA A 16 12.93 30.96 9.89
CA ALA A 16 12.47 29.98 10.88
C ALA A 16 13.57 29.65 11.89
N PHE A 17 14.76 29.29 11.38
CA PHE A 17 15.93 29.02 12.23
C PHE A 17 16.33 30.25 13.03
N ARG A 18 16.34 31.43 12.42
CA ARG A 18 16.92 32.67 12.97
C ARG A 18 16.00 33.43 13.90
N TYR A 19 14.70 33.40 13.67
CA TYR A 19 13.73 34.25 14.38
C TYR A 19 12.70 33.48 15.17
N GLY A 20 12.58 32.16 15.00
CA GLY A 20 11.47 31.40 15.57
C GLY A 20 10.14 31.90 15.02
N ASN A 21 9.02 31.35 15.49
CA ASN A 21 7.72 31.93 15.16
C ASN A 21 7.36 32.99 16.21
N LYS A 22 7.82 34.24 16.00
CA LYS A 22 7.69 35.38 16.93
C LYS A 22 6.27 35.70 17.44
N ARG A 23 5.21 35.03 16.96
CA ARG A 23 3.80 35.37 17.24
C ARG A 23 3.15 34.66 18.43
N ARG A 24 3.79 33.69 19.11
CA ARG A 24 3.22 33.06 20.32
C ARG A 24 4.31 32.64 21.31
N PHE A 25 4.35 33.28 22.48
CA PHE A 25 5.46 33.19 23.46
C PHE A 25 5.29 32.11 24.55
N ASP A 26 4.53 31.03 24.28
CA ASP A 26 4.24 29.98 25.29
C ASP A 26 4.51 28.54 24.80
N TRP A 27 5.27 28.34 23.71
CA TRP A 27 5.49 27.01 23.16
C TRP A 27 6.81 26.39 23.65
N ASN A 28 6.77 25.12 24.03
CA ASN A 28 7.95 24.32 24.38
C ASN A 28 9.01 24.39 23.25
N LEU A 29 10.19 24.94 23.56
CA LEU A 29 11.33 25.12 22.64
C LEU A 29 11.73 23.87 21.84
N ASN A 30 11.41 22.67 22.35
CA ASN A 30 11.63 21.41 21.66
C ASN A 30 10.83 21.29 20.34
N ALA A 31 9.63 21.86 20.25
CA ALA A 31 8.79 21.76 19.07
C ALA A 31 9.29 22.64 17.91
N GLU A 32 9.77 23.84 18.20
CA GLU A 32 10.35 24.72 17.16
C GLU A 32 11.70 24.18 16.65
N MET A 33 12.54 23.67 17.56
CA MET A 33 13.77 22.97 17.18
C MET A 33 13.46 21.77 16.29
N ALA A 34 12.51 20.93 16.69
CA ALA A 34 12.09 19.78 15.90
C ALA A 34 11.60 20.22 14.51
N TRP A 35 10.75 21.25 14.42
CA TRP A 35 10.25 21.76 13.14
C TRP A 35 11.36 22.34 12.25
N ALA A 36 12.29 23.12 12.81
CA ALA A 36 13.40 23.68 12.06
C ALA A 36 14.31 22.56 11.52
N VAL A 37 14.62 21.56 12.35
CA VAL A 37 15.37 20.36 11.94
C VAL A 37 14.62 19.57 10.87
N SER A 38 13.29 19.41 10.98
CA SER A 38 12.46 18.78 9.94
C SER A 38 12.57 19.52 8.61
N MET A 39 12.47 20.85 8.63
CA MET A 39 12.57 21.67 7.43
C MET A 39 13.97 21.59 6.81
N ALA A 40 15.03 21.61 7.63
CA ALA A 40 16.39 21.45 7.13
C ALA A 40 16.60 20.08 6.46
N ALA A 41 16.10 19.00 7.07
CA ALA A 41 16.11 17.67 6.47
C ALA A 41 15.29 17.63 5.16
N PHE A 42 14.13 18.30 5.14
CA PHE A 42 13.30 18.44 3.94
C PHE A 42 14.01 19.20 2.80
N HIS A 43 15.05 19.97 3.08
CA HIS A 43 15.78 20.78 2.11
C HIS A 43 17.26 20.37 1.90
N GLU A 44 17.67 19.16 2.31
CA GLU A 44 19.05 18.61 2.16
C GLU A 44 20.15 19.44 2.80
N VAL A 45 19.81 20.23 3.81
CA VAL A 45 20.83 20.98 4.55
C VAL A 45 21.64 19.97 5.36
N PRO A 46 22.97 19.86 5.19
CA PRO A 46 23.78 18.91 5.95
C PRO A 46 23.54 19.05 7.46
N VAL A 47 23.41 17.96 8.20
CA VAL A 47 23.05 18.01 9.62
C VAL A 47 24.07 18.80 10.46
N GLU A 48 25.33 18.80 10.05
CA GLU A 48 26.44 19.58 10.61
C GLU A 48 26.19 21.07 10.46
N GLU A 49 25.63 21.50 9.33
CA GLU A 49 25.25 22.89 9.09
C GLU A 49 24.03 23.28 9.94
N VAL A 50 23.09 22.36 10.12
CA VAL A 50 21.95 22.56 11.05
C VAL A 50 22.42 22.73 12.48
N LEU A 51 23.33 21.86 12.95
CA LEU A 51 23.93 21.94 14.28
C LEU A 51 24.71 23.25 14.46
N ARG A 52 25.49 23.65 13.45
CA ARG A 52 26.23 24.92 13.45
C ARG A 52 25.28 26.12 13.59
N LEU A 53 24.19 26.13 12.82
CA LEU A 53 23.19 27.21 12.85
C LEU A 53 22.40 27.25 14.16
N LEU A 54 22.07 26.10 14.74
CA LEU A 54 21.40 26.01 16.03
C LEU A 54 22.29 26.49 17.18
N ALA A 55 23.59 26.16 17.15
CA ALA A 55 24.54 26.57 18.19
C ALA A 55 25.02 28.03 18.07
N HIS A 56 24.72 28.70 16.95
CA HIS A 56 25.25 30.03 16.65
C HIS A 56 24.70 31.10 17.61
N PRO A 57 25.54 31.94 18.26
CA PRO A 57 25.10 32.96 19.22
C PRO A 57 24.14 34.00 18.63
N ALA A 58 24.34 34.38 17.37
CA ALA A 58 23.47 35.31 16.66
C ALA A 58 22.12 34.71 16.23
N ASN A 59 21.83 33.45 16.56
CA ASN A 59 20.55 32.83 16.26
C ASN A 59 19.48 33.30 17.27
N ALA A 60 18.72 34.32 16.86
CA ALA A 60 17.79 35.07 17.72
C ALA A 60 16.51 34.31 18.10
N ALA A 61 16.23 33.15 17.47
CA ALA A 61 15.02 32.33 17.62
C ALA A 61 14.83 31.68 19.01
N GLY A 62 15.57 32.09 20.03
CA GLY A 62 15.58 31.40 21.32
C GLY A 62 16.37 30.09 21.28
N ALA A 63 16.40 29.35 20.17
CA ALA A 63 17.10 28.06 20.06
C ALA A 63 18.61 28.16 20.34
N GLY A 64 19.33 29.15 19.81
CA GLY A 64 20.76 29.33 20.09
C GLY A 64 21.06 29.75 21.52
N ARG A 65 20.29 30.71 22.05
CA ARG A 65 20.39 31.13 23.45
C ARG A 65 20.01 30.01 24.42
N TRP A 66 18.99 29.23 24.10
CA TRP A 66 18.58 28.06 24.86
C TRP A 66 19.64 26.97 24.83
N TRP A 67 20.21 26.68 23.65
CA TRP A 67 21.28 25.72 23.49
C TRP A 67 22.48 26.10 24.35
N GLN A 68 22.93 27.35 24.24
CA GLN A 68 24.03 27.88 25.04
C GLN A 68 23.70 27.89 26.52
N HIS A 69 22.48 28.29 26.91
CA HIS A 69 22.04 28.26 28.30
C HIS A 69 22.05 26.83 28.87
N LYS A 70 21.55 25.84 28.12
CA LYS A 70 21.57 24.43 28.53
C LYS A 70 23.00 23.90 28.67
N VAL A 71 23.86 24.19 27.70
CA VAL A 71 25.27 23.77 27.75
C VAL A 71 26.01 24.46 28.90
N ALA A 72 25.79 25.76 29.12
CA ALA A 72 26.38 26.48 30.24
C ALA A 72 25.89 25.95 31.60
N LYS A 73 24.60 25.59 31.71
CA LYS A 73 23.99 25.09 32.95
C LYS A 73 24.35 23.63 33.27
N TYR A 74 24.49 22.78 32.25
CA TYR A 74 24.60 21.32 32.43
C TYR A 74 25.91 20.73 31.87
N GLY A 75 26.81 21.54 31.34
CA GLY A 75 28.13 21.14 30.83
C GLY A 75 28.11 20.46 29.45
N GLU A 76 29.30 20.02 29.01
CA GLU A 76 29.53 19.47 27.66
C GLU A 76 28.74 18.17 27.39
N GLY A 77 28.47 17.37 28.43
CA GLY A 77 27.61 16.19 28.32
C GLY A 77 26.20 16.50 27.84
N CYS A 78 25.68 17.70 28.15
CA CYS A 78 24.39 18.17 27.65
C CYS A 78 24.45 18.50 26.15
N ARG A 79 25.57 19.09 25.68
CA ARG A 79 25.79 19.38 24.26
C ARG A 79 25.70 18.12 23.42
N HIS A 80 26.46 17.08 23.76
CA HIS A 80 26.43 15.82 23.03
C HIS A 80 25.04 15.16 23.01
N ARG A 81 24.25 15.32 24.09
CA ARG A 81 22.88 14.83 24.14
C ARG A 81 21.98 15.57 23.15
N LEU A 82 22.06 16.90 23.10
CA LEU A 82 21.31 17.72 22.16
C LEU A 82 21.70 17.46 20.71
N GLU A 83 23.01 17.35 20.41
CA GLU A 83 23.50 17.02 19.07
C GLU A 83 22.96 15.68 18.58
N ARG A 84 22.96 14.66 19.46
CA ARG A 84 22.39 13.33 19.19
C ARG A 84 20.89 13.40 18.92
N GLU A 85 20.14 14.21 19.67
CA GLU A 85 18.70 14.39 19.49
C GLU A 85 18.38 15.08 18.16
N VAL A 86 19.13 16.13 17.81
CA VAL A 86 19.02 16.80 16.51
C VAL A 86 19.34 15.83 15.37
N ARG A 87 20.42 15.06 15.46
CA ARG A 87 20.79 14.06 14.44
C ARG A 87 19.70 13.00 14.26
N ARG A 88 19.20 12.41 15.36
CA ARG A 88 18.09 11.45 15.32
C ARG A 88 16.84 12.03 14.67
N THR A 89 16.51 13.27 15.01
CA THR A 89 15.35 13.97 14.45
C THR A 89 15.57 14.24 12.96
N TYR A 90 16.76 14.72 12.58
CA TYR A 90 17.14 14.97 11.20
C TYR A 90 17.07 13.70 10.36
N GLU A 91 17.72 12.62 10.79
CA GLU A 91 17.72 11.31 10.10
C GLU A 91 16.31 10.78 9.92
N LYS A 92 15.46 10.89 10.96
CA LYS A 92 14.04 10.52 10.89
C LYS A 92 13.30 11.28 9.79
N PHE A 93 13.48 12.60 9.69
CA PHE A 93 12.80 13.40 8.65
C PHE A 93 13.45 13.28 7.27
N ALA A 94 14.77 13.09 7.20
CA ALA A 94 15.49 12.85 5.96
C ALA A 94 15.08 11.50 5.34
N ALA A 95 14.92 10.46 6.16
CA ALA A 95 14.35 9.17 5.73
C ALA A 95 12.91 9.35 5.23
N GLN A 96 12.06 10.05 5.99
CA GLN A 96 10.68 10.35 5.58
C GLN A 96 10.59 11.11 4.25
N ARG A 97 11.59 11.96 3.94
CA ARG A 97 11.61 12.73 2.69
C ARG A 97 12.19 11.95 1.51
N ARG A 98 13.23 11.13 1.71
CA ARG A 98 13.71 10.21 0.66
C ARG A 98 12.58 9.28 0.20
N GLU A 99 11.61 9.03 1.06
CA GLU A 99 10.39 8.26 0.79
C GLU A 99 9.15 9.12 0.45
N ALA A 100 9.25 10.45 0.49
CA ALA A 100 8.12 11.33 0.23
C ALA A 100 7.87 11.44 -1.27
N ILE A 101 6.94 10.63 -1.75
CA ILE A 101 6.29 10.76 -3.05
C ILE A 101 5.86 12.23 -3.27
N ARG A 102 6.47 12.89 -4.26
CA ARG A 102 6.39 14.34 -4.46
C ARG A 102 5.07 14.77 -5.08
N ASP A 103 4.56 13.95 -5.98
CA ASP A 103 3.34 14.22 -6.71
C ASP A 103 2.48 12.96 -6.94
N ARG A 104 1.26 13.20 -7.43
CA ARG A 104 0.27 12.17 -7.69
C ARG A 104 0.73 11.16 -8.76
N SER A 105 1.50 11.58 -9.75
CA SER A 105 1.97 10.74 -10.84
C SER A 105 3.07 9.79 -10.35
N GLU A 106 4.01 10.30 -9.56
CA GLU A 106 5.03 9.50 -8.88
C GLU A 106 4.37 8.48 -7.94
N ALA A 107 3.32 8.88 -7.20
CA ALA A 107 2.55 7.95 -6.36
C ALA A 107 2.02 6.77 -7.15
N LYS A 108 1.35 7.06 -8.28
CA LYS A 108 0.76 6.02 -9.13
C LYS A 108 1.81 5.11 -9.72
N ARG A 109 2.96 5.65 -10.16
CA ARG A 109 4.08 4.86 -10.70
C ARG A 109 4.61 3.89 -9.64
N VAL A 110 4.97 4.39 -8.46
CA VAL A 110 5.50 3.57 -7.36
C VAL A 110 4.50 2.50 -6.94
N ILE A 111 3.22 2.85 -6.78
CA ILE A 111 2.20 1.86 -6.40
C ILE A 111 1.97 0.83 -7.52
N GLY A 112 2.07 1.24 -8.79
CA GLY A 112 2.01 0.35 -9.95
C GLY A 112 3.13 -0.69 -9.93
N GLU A 113 4.37 -0.26 -9.73
CA GLU A 113 5.53 -1.14 -9.59
C GLU A 113 5.36 -2.12 -8.42
N MET A 114 4.92 -1.63 -7.25
CA MET A 114 4.63 -2.48 -6.09
C MET A 114 3.54 -3.53 -6.38
N ARG A 115 2.51 -3.15 -7.14
CA ARG A 115 1.41 -4.03 -7.52
C ARG A 115 1.89 -5.13 -8.45
N ASP A 116 2.72 -4.79 -9.42
CA ASP A 116 3.23 -5.75 -10.40
C ASP A 116 4.16 -6.76 -9.73
N VAL A 117 5.01 -6.31 -8.79
CA VAL A 117 5.81 -7.20 -7.91
C VAL A 117 4.92 -8.11 -7.07
N ALA A 118 3.90 -7.57 -6.39
CA ALA A 118 2.99 -8.37 -5.57
C ALA A 118 2.19 -9.40 -6.41
N ALA A 119 1.90 -9.07 -7.67
CA ALA A 119 1.22 -9.97 -8.61
C ALA A 119 2.13 -11.10 -9.10
N ALA A 120 3.38 -10.80 -9.44
CA ALA A 120 4.38 -11.80 -9.86
C ALA A 120 4.70 -12.80 -8.75
N GLN A 121 4.62 -12.35 -7.50
CA GLN A 121 5.05 -13.13 -6.36
C GLN A 121 4.16 -14.36 -6.05
N VAL A 122 4.81 -15.45 -5.61
CA VAL A 122 4.16 -16.60 -4.95
C VAL A 122 3.88 -16.26 -3.48
N TRP A 123 2.61 -16.42 -3.08
CA TRP A 123 2.17 -16.19 -1.71
C TRP A 123 1.95 -17.54 -1.04
N PRO A 124 2.83 -17.96 -0.11
CA PRO A 124 2.77 -19.29 0.46
C PRO A 124 1.55 -19.48 1.35
N GLY A 125 1.20 -20.75 1.56
CA GLY A 125 0.12 -21.16 2.47
C GLY A 125 -1.27 -21.10 1.85
N HIS A 126 -2.23 -21.71 2.56
CA HIS A 126 -3.60 -21.88 2.07
C HIS A 126 -4.33 -20.55 1.80
N SER A 127 -4.01 -19.50 2.56
CA SER A 127 -4.61 -18.16 2.38
C SER A 127 -3.83 -17.25 1.43
N GLY A 128 -2.64 -17.65 0.97
CA GLY A 128 -1.72 -16.77 0.25
C GLY A 128 -2.34 -16.17 -1.02
N ALA A 129 -3.08 -16.97 -1.80
CA ALA A 129 -3.77 -16.47 -2.99
C ALA A 129 -4.83 -15.40 -2.68
N ALA A 130 -5.54 -15.53 -1.54
CA ALA A 130 -6.52 -14.54 -1.11
C ALA A 130 -5.84 -13.27 -0.56
N ASP A 131 -4.75 -13.43 0.19
CA ASP A 131 -3.96 -12.32 0.73
C ASP A 131 -3.35 -11.49 -0.42
N ARG A 132 -2.80 -12.14 -1.45
CA ARG A 132 -2.34 -11.51 -2.68
C ARG A 132 -3.42 -10.67 -3.37
N ARG A 133 -4.60 -11.26 -3.62
CA ARG A 133 -5.72 -10.57 -4.28
C ARG A 133 -6.16 -9.33 -3.49
N VAL A 134 -6.20 -9.44 -2.17
CA VAL A 134 -6.57 -8.33 -1.28
C VAL A 134 -5.51 -7.24 -1.26
N LEU A 135 -4.22 -7.59 -1.28
CA LEU A 135 -3.14 -6.59 -1.39
C LEU A 135 -3.20 -5.85 -2.72
N ILE A 136 -3.37 -6.56 -3.84
CA ILE A 136 -3.51 -5.94 -5.17
C ILE A 136 -4.74 -5.03 -5.21
N ALA A 137 -5.85 -5.42 -4.58
CA ALA A 137 -7.04 -4.59 -4.46
C ALA A 137 -6.77 -3.27 -3.72
N HIS A 138 -6.05 -3.35 -2.60
CA HIS A 138 -5.59 -2.19 -1.84
C HIS A 138 -4.70 -1.25 -2.68
N MET A 139 -3.73 -1.80 -3.42
CA MET A 139 -2.87 -1.04 -4.32
C MET A 139 -3.65 -0.39 -5.47
N THR A 140 -4.65 -1.08 -6.01
CA THR A 140 -5.53 -0.56 -7.06
C THR A 140 -6.35 0.64 -6.55
N LEU A 141 -6.93 0.54 -5.36
CA LEU A 141 -7.65 1.63 -4.71
C LEU A 141 -6.71 2.81 -4.38
N ALA A 142 -5.47 2.54 -4.00
CA ALA A 142 -4.45 3.55 -3.76
C ALA A 142 -4.05 4.30 -5.06
N ILE A 143 -3.92 3.60 -6.20
CA ILE A 143 -3.69 4.20 -7.52
C ILE A 143 -4.85 5.11 -7.92
N GLN A 144 -6.10 4.67 -7.71
CA GLN A 144 -7.29 5.47 -7.98
C GLN A 144 -7.31 6.76 -7.13
N ALA A 145 -7.01 6.63 -5.84
CA ALA A 145 -6.84 7.78 -4.94
C ALA A 145 -5.63 8.66 -5.34
N GLY A 146 -4.61 8.09 -5.99
CA GLY A 146 -3.37 8.75 -6.34
C GLY A 146 -2.49 9.06 -5.14
N SER A 147 -2.53 8.20 -4.12
CA SER A 147 -1.82 8.40 -2.85
C SER A 147 -1.57 7.05 -2.19
N VAL A 148 -0.39 6.88 -1.58
CA VAL A 148 -0.08 5.71 -0.73
C VAL A 148 -0.93 5.67 0.54
N ARG A 149 -1.52 6.81 0.94
CA ARG A 149 -2.51 6.91 2.01
C ARG A 149 -3.89 7.09 1.40
N TYR A 150 -4.79 6.16 1.63
CA TYR A 150 -6.11 6.12 1.00
C TYR A 150 -7.18 5.59 1.96
N GLY A 151 -8.44 5.88 1.65
CA GLY A 151 -9.59 5.32 2.34
C GLY A 151 -10.15 4.15 1.55
N ALA A 152 -10.44 3.04 2.22
CA ALA A 152 -11.17 1.92 1.63
C ALA A 152 -12.09 1.26 2.66
N SER A 153 -13.32 0.92 2.24
CA SER A 153 -14.18 0.03 3.02
C SER A 153 -13.86 -1.44 2.72
N ALA A 154 -14.17 -2.35 3.66
CA ALA A 154 -13.97 -3.78 3.44
C ALA A 154 -14.75 -4.32 2.22
N ARG A 155 -15.92 -3.73 1.92
CA ARG A 155 -16.71 -4.06 0.73
C ARG A 155 -15.99 -3.63 -0.55
N GLN A 156 -15.48 -2.40 -0.62
CA GLN A 156 -14.70 -1.94 -1.79
C GLN A 156 -13.47 -2.81 -2.05
N VAL A 157 -12.74 -3.19 -0.99
CA VAL A 157 -11.59 -4.10 -1.10
C VAL A 157 -12.03 -5.47 -1.61
N ALA A 158 -13.14 -5.99 -1.09
CA ALA A 158 -13.69 -7.29 -1.49
C ALA A 158 -14.14 -7.31 -2.96
N GLU A 159 -14.84 -6.28 -3.40
CA GLU A 159 -15.27 -6.08 -4.79
C GLU A 159 -14.05 -5.99 -5.72
N THR A 160 -13.09 -5.11 -5.39
CA THR A 160 -11.88 -4.89 -6.19
C THR A 160 -11.00 -6.15 -6.27
N GLY A 161 -10.92 -6.92 -5.18
CA GLY A 161 -10.14 -8.17 -5.13
C GLY A 161 -10.90 -9.42 -5.57
N ASN A 162 -12.18 -9.28 -5.97
CA ASN A 162 -13.13 -10.37 -6.19
C ASN A 162 -13.07 -11.49 -5.13
N VAL A 163 -13.16 -11.11 -3.86
CA VAL A 163 -13.25 -12.02 -2.71
C VAL A 163 -14.51 -11.73 -1.90
N SER A 164 -14.87 -12.63 -0.98
CA SER A 164 -15.94 -12.31 -0.03
C SER A 164 -15.50 -11.19 0.93
N VAL A 165 -16.45 -10.44 1.48
CA VAL A 165 -16.16 -9.40 2.49
C VAL A 165 -15.46 -10.01 3.72
N LYS A 166 -15.89 -11.20 4.16
CA LYS A 166 -15.26 -11.93 5.26
C LYS A 166 -13.80 -12.26 4.96
N THR A 167 -13.50 -12.70 3.73
CA THR A 167 -12.14 -12.97 3.25
C THR A 167 -11.31 -11.69 3.22
N ALA A 168 -11.85 -10.59 2.67
CA ALA A 168 -11.15 -9.30 2.60
C ALA A 168 -10.76 -8.77 3.99
N ILE A 169 -11.65 -8.89 4.98
CA ILE A 169 -11.37 -8.50 6.37
C ILE A 169 -10.25 -9.36 6.97
N ALA A 170 -10.36 -10.69 6.84
CA ALA A 170 -9.38 -11.62 7.40
C ALA A 170 -7.99 -11.43 6.76
N ALA A 171 -7.94 -11.29 5.43
CA ALA A 171 -6.72 -11.03 4.67
C ALA A 171 -6.11 -9.68 5.00
N THR A 172 -6.92 -8.61 5.09
CA THR A 172 -6.41 -7.28 5.47
C THR A 172 -5.76 -7.32 6.85
N ARG A 173 -6.34 -8.04 7.83
CA ARG A 173 -5.73 -8.21 9.16
C ARG A 173 -4.38 -8.95 9.09
N ARG A 174 -4.28 -10.02 8.29
CA ARG A 174 -3.02 -10.74 8.08
C ARG A 174 -1.97 -9.86 7.41
N LEU A 175 -2.34 -9.13 6.36
CA LEU A 175 -1.44 -8.19 5.66
C LEU A 175 -0.94 -7.08 6.59
N ILE A 176 -1.79 -6.59 7.52
CA ILE A 176 -1.37 -5.65 8.55
C ILE A 176 -0.36 -6.30 9.52
N ALA A 177 -0.64 -7.52 9.98
CA ALA A 177 0.28 -8.25 10.86
C ALA A 177 1.63 -8.54 10.19
N LEU A 178 1.64 -8.78 8.87
CA LEU A 178 2.84 -8.96 8.05
C LEU A 178 3.58 -7.64 7.73
N GLY A 179 3.01 -6.47 8.09
CA GLY A 179 3.60 -5.17 7.74
C GLY A 179 3.46 -4.80 6.26
N ALA A 180 2.74 -5.58 5.45
CA ALA A 180 2.45 -5.31 4.05
C ALA A 180 1.39 -4.19 3.87
N LEU A 181 0.63 -3.89 4.92
CA LEU A 181 -0.31 -2.78 5.00
C LEU A 181 -0.23 -2.14 6.38
N ALA A 182 -0.48 -0.83 6.48
CA ALA A 182 -0.66 -0.16 7.76
C ALA A 182 -2.06 0.45 7.83
N GLN A 183 -2.81 0.15 8.90
CA GLN A 183 -4.09 0.81 9.17
C GLN A 183 -3.82 2.10 9.97
N LEU A 184 -4.11 3.25 9.36
CA LEU A 184 -3.96 4.57 9.98
C LEU A 184 -5.14 4.93 10.87
N ALA A 185 -6.35 4.52 10.49
CA ALA A 185 -7.55 4.71 11.29
C ALA A 185 -8.59 3.62 10.99
N PRO A 186 -9.29 3.08 12.01
CA PRO A 186 -10.43 2.22 11.78
C PRO A 186 -11.59 3.04 11.17
N GLY A 187 -12.45 2.38 10.39
CA GLY A 187 -13.75 2.95 10.05
C GLY A 187 -14.64 2.94 11.30
N ARG A 188 -15.21 4.06 11.71
CA ARG A 188 -15.98 4.13 12.97
C ARG A 188 -17.42 3.62 12.83
N VAL A 189 -17.92 3.53 11.61
CA VAL A 189 -19.27 3.07 11.26
C VAL A 189 -19.18 2.26 9.97
N SER A 190 -20.17 1.41 9.68
CA SER A 190 -20.21 0.51 8.51
C SER A 190 -19.97 1.21 7.15
N CYS A 191 -20.19 2.52 7.11
CA CYS A 191 -20.06 3.41 5.97
C CYS A 191 -18.78 4.26 5.95
N GLU A 192 -18.06 4.38 7.06
CA GLU A 192 -16.78 5.08 7.08
C GLU A 192 -15.68 4.16 6.57
N SER A 193 -14.97 4.62 5.54
CA SER A 193 -13.80 3.92 5.02
C SER A 193 -12.69 3.96 6.06
N ALA A 194 -12.12 2.79 6.37
CA ALA A 194 -10.87 2.74 7.12
C ALA A 194 -9.77 3.41 6.29
N ARG A 195 -8.83 4.06 6.98
CA ARG A 195 -7.68 4.69 6.33
C ARG A 195 -6.50 3.74 6.38
N TYR A 196 -5.91 3.48 5.23
CA TYR A 196 -4.76 2.60 5.08
C TYR A 196 -3.58 3.39 4.51
N ARG A 197 -2.38 2.83 4.71
CA ARG A 197 -1.13 3.26 4.10
C ARG A 197 -0.40 2.04 3.54
N LEU A 198 0.02 2.12 2.29
CA LEU A 198 0.98 1.17 1.73
C LEU A 198 2.36 1.44 2.35
N PRO A 199 3.18 0.41 2.63
CA PRO A 199 4.54 0.62 3.12
C PRO A 199 5.33 1.40 2.08
N GLU A 200 6.14 2.35 2.53
CA GLU A 200 7.04 3.11 1.63
C GLU A 200 8.34 2.32 1.43
N GLY A 201 8.86 2.34 0.20
CA GLY A 201 10.18 1.80 -0.18
C GLY A 201 10.31 0.28 -0.28
N ASP A 202 11.56 -0.19 -0.25
CA ASP A 202 11.95 -1.60 -0.42
C ASP A 202 11.32 -2.56 0.60
N LYS A 203 10.69 -2.06 1.67
CA LYS A 203 10.08 -2.92 2.69
C LYS A 203 9.00 -3.84 2.14
N VAL A 204 8.32 -3.47 1.05
CA VAL A 204 7.37 -4.38 0.38
C VAL A 204 8.12 -5.51 -0.35
N ALA A 205 9.28 -5.22 -0.92
CA ALA A 205 10.13 -6.24 -1.54
C ALA A 205 10.83 -7.11 -0.47
N THR A 206 11.38 -6.52 0.59
CA THR A 206 12.19 -7.21 1.59
C THR A 206 11.36 -8.05 2.57
N THR A 207 10.15 -7.61 2.93
CA THR A 207 9.33 -8.36 3.90
C THR A 207 8.69 -9.60 3.26
N VAL A 208 8.75 -9.71 1.92
CA VAL A 208 7.97 -10.72 1.21
C VAL A 208 8.83 -11.58 0.27
N LEU A 209 10.05 -11.23 -0.17
CA LEU A 209 10.73 -11.97 -1.25
C LEU A 209 11.90 -12.88 -0.80
N PRO A 210 12.04 -14.06 -1.42
CA PRO A 210 12.78 -14.13 -2.68
C PRO A 210 12.13 -15.06 -3.72
N PHE A 211 11.49 -14.51 -4.77
CA PHE A 211 11.39 -15.22 -6.05
C PHE A 211 11.00 -14.25 -7.17
N GLU A 212 11.74 -14.27 -8.28
CA GLU A 212 11.45 -13.50 -9.49
C GLU A 212 10.46 -14.27 -10.37
N VAL A 213 9.41 -13.62 -10.88
CA VAL A 213 8.56 -14.19 -11.93
C VAL A 213 8.15 -13.12 -12.93
N GLY A 214 8.84 -13.09 -14.08
CA GLY A 214 8.36 -12.45 -15.30
C GLY A 214 7.82 -13.52 -16.25
N MET A 215 6.57 -13.97 -16.07
CA MET A 215 5.91 -14.83 -17.06
C MET A 215 4.72 -14.10 -17.70
N VAL A 216 4.85 -13.86 -19.00
CA VAL A 216 3.75 -13.48 -19.90
C VAL A 216 3.22 -14.78 -20.51
N VAL A 217 1.90 -14.97 -20.50
CA VAL A 217 1.24 -16.16 -21.05
C VAL A 217 0.52 -15.72 -22.32
N GLU A 218 1.12 -15.99 -23.48
CA GLU A 218 0.49 -15.77 -24.80
C GLU A 218 -0.06 -14.34 -25.00
N GLY A 219 0.74 -13.34 -24.67
CA GLY A 219 0.34 -11.94 -24.77
C GLY A 219 -0.65 -11.48 -23.70
N MET A 220 -1.10 -12.37 -22.79
CA MET A 220 -1.77 -11.98 -21.56
C MET A 220 -0.75 -11.80 -20.44
N SER A 221 -0.86 -10.69 -19.76
CA SER A 221 -0.27 -10.54 -18.44
C SER A 221 -0.90 -11.54 -17.47
N LEU A 222 -0.14 -11.95 -16.45
CA LEU A 222 -0.66 -12.79 -15.36
C LEU A 222 -1.87 -12.15 -14.66
N TRP A 223 -1.96 -10.82 -14.70
CA TRP A 223 -3.10 -10.06 -14.20
C TRP A 223 -4.37 -10.30 -15.03
N GLU A 224 -4.29 -10.17 -16.36
CA GLU A 224 -5.43 -10.43 -17.26
C GLU A 224 -5.93 -11.86 -17.11
N LEU A 225 -5.01 -12.83 -17.05
CA LEU A 225 -5.35 -14.23 -16.82
C LEU A 225 -6.09 -14.41 -15.48
N ARG A 226 -5.65 -13.73 -14.42
CA ARG A 226 -6.31 -13.81 -13.10
C ARG A 226 -7.67 -13.12 -13.05
N LEU A 227 -7.90 -12.15 -13.92
CA LEU A 227 -9.20 -11.48 -14.07
C LEU A 227 -10.16 -12.23 -15.01
N HIS A 228 -9.65 -13.16 -15.81
CA HIS A 228 -10.43 -13.89 -16.76
C HIS A 228 -11.57 -14.68 -16.08
N PRO A 229 -12.82 -14.66 -16.62
CA PRO A 229 -13.98 -15.28 -16.01
C PRO A 229 -13.78 -16.73 -15.54
N LEU A 230 -13.09 -17.51 -16.36
CA LEU A 230 -12.77 -18.91 -16.09
C LEU A 230 -12.01 -19.10 -14.76
N PHE A 231 -11.15 -18.18 -14.34
CA PHE A 231 -10.31 -18.32 -13.15
C PHE A 231 -10.85 -17.57 -11.92
N GLN A 232 -12.10 -17.07 -12.00
CA GLN A 232 -12.74 -16.39 -10.90
C GLN A 232 -13.22 -17.35 -9.80
N HIS A 233 -13.42 -16.81 -8.60
CA HIS A 233 -13.82 -17.63 -7.45
C HIS A 233 -15.13 -18.39 -7.72
N GLY A 234 -15.12 -19.71 -7.46
CA GLY A 234 -16.26 -20.60 -7.65
C GLY A 234 -16.27 -21.37 -8.97
N SER A 235 -15.36 -21.07 -9.91
CA SER A 235 -15.28 -21.80 -11.19
C SER A 235 -14.63 -23.18 -11.07
N GLY A 236 -13.83 -23.41 -10.02
CA GLY A 236 -13.05 -24.63 -9.81
C GLY A 236 -11.67 -24.62 -10.48
N PHE A 237 -11.43 -23.71 -11.42
CA PHE A 237 -10.17 -23.49 -12.13
C PHE A 237 -9.18 -22.64 -11.33
N ASP A 238 -7.91 -22.72 -11.72
CA ASP A 238 -6.84 -21.98 -11.05
C ASP A 238 -5.85 -21.39 -12.07
N SER A 239 -5.76 -20.05 -12.08
CA SER A 239 -4.91 -19.32 -13.03
C SER A 239 -3.43 -19.52 -12.76
N ASP A 240 -3.01 -19.80 -11.52
CA ASP A 240 -1.60 -20.06 -11.23
C ASP A 240 -1.20 -21.45 -11.76
N VAL A 241 -2.13 -22.42 -11.77
CA VAL A 241 -1.89 -23.74 -12.39
C VAL A 241 -1.76 -23.60 -13.91
N TYR A 242 -2.70 -22.91 -14.55
CA TYR A 242 -2.64 -22.69 -16.00
C TYR A 242 -1.40 -21.87 -16.42
N ALA A 243 -1.06 -20.82 -15.67
CA ALA A 243 0.13 -20.00 -15.96
C ALA A 243 1.45 -20.77 -15.79
N ALA A 244 1.49 -21.83 -14.98
CA ALA A 244 2.69 -22.63 -14.77
C ALA A 244 2.88 -23.75 -15.81
N LEU A 245 1.82 -24.13 -16.52
CA LEU A 245 1.91 -24.98 -17.70
C LEU A 245 2.71 -24.25 -18.78
N ASP A 246 3.41 -24.96 -19.64
CA ASP A 246 4.13 -24.39 -20.79
C ASP A 246 3.95 -25.31 -22.01
N GLN A 247 4.60 -24.99 -23.13
CA GLN A 247 4.68 -25.93 -24.26
C GLN A 247 5.44 -27.21 -23.89
N ASP A 248 6.46 -27.09 -23.04
CA ASP A 248 7.19 -28.23 -22.50
C ASP A 248 6.35 -28.97 -21.43
N PRO A 249 6.18 -30.31 -21.54
CA PRO A 249 5.46 -31.09 -20.55
C PRO A 249 6.06 -30.96 -19.15
N ARG A 250 5.20 -30.82 -18.14
CA ARG A 250 5.62 -30.84 -16.73
C ARG A 250 4.81 -31.84 -15.92
N SER A 251 5.47 -32.53 -15.00
CA SER A 251 4.79 -33.44 -14.09
C SER A 251 3.92 -32.66 -13.07
N GLN A 252 2.89 -33.34 -12.54
CA GLN A 252 2.05 -32.76 -11.49
C GLN A 252 2.86 -32.38 -10.24
N ALA A 253 3.92 -33.14 -9.92
CA ALA A 253 4.75 -32.90 -8.76
C ALA A 253 5.59 -31.62 -8.91
N GLU A 254 6.16 -31.39 -10.09
CA GLU A 254 6.91 -30.16 -10.40
C GLU A 254 6.02 -28.93 -10.37
N LEU A 255 4.83 -29.02 -10.98
CA LEU A 255 3.84 -27.94 -10.94
C LEU A 255 3.43 -27.62 -9.50
N ALA A 256 3.14 -28.65 -8.70
CA ALA A 256 2.80 -28.51 -7.29
C ALA A 256 3.91 -27.82 -6.48
N ALA A 257 5.15 -28.25 -6.66
CA ALA A 257 6.31 -27.64 -6.00
C ALA A 257 6.51 -26.18 -6.43
N ARG A 258 6.42 -25.90 -7.74
CA ARG A 258 6.61 -24.56 -8.32
C ARG A 258 5.58 -23.54 -7.83
N ILE A 259 4.32 -23.96 -7.73
CA ILE A 259 3.20 -23.05 -7.36
C ILE A 259 2.97 -23.03 -5.84
N GLY A 260 3.52 -23.99 -5.09
CA GLY A 260 3.26 -24.14 -3.67
C GLY A 260 1.85 -24.66 -3.36
N LYS A 261 1.35 -25.59 -4.18
CA LYS A 261 0.03 -26.24 -4.00
C LYS A 261 0.19 -27.74 -3.77
N SER A 262 -0.82 -28.38 -3.19
CA SER A 262 -0.80 -29.84 -3.06
C SER A 262 -0.95 -30.51 -4.43
N LYS A 263 -0.28 -31.66 -4.61
CA LYS A 263 -0.37 -32.45 -5.84
C LYS A 263 -1.82 -32.77 -6.23
N ARG A 264 -2.66 -33.13 -5.24
CA ARG A 264 -4.10 -33.41 -5.43
C ARG A 264 -4.88 -32.21 -5.95
N GLN A 265 -4.58 -30.99 -5.48
CA GLN A 265 -5.24 -29.78 -5.98
C GLN A 265 -4.83 -29.48 -7.42
N VAL A 266 -3.54 -29.62 -7.73
CA VAL A 266 -3.01 -29.43 -9.09
C VAL A 266 -3.65 -30.43 -10.05
N GLU A 267 -3.64 -31.71 -9.71
CA GLU A 267 -4.30 -32.78 -10.48
C GLU A 267 -5.78 -32.47 -10.77
N ARG A 268 -6.55 -32.10 -9.74
CA ARG A 268 -7.97 -31.74 -9.90
C ARG A 268 -8.15 -30.60 -10.91
N VAL A 269 -7.32 -29.56 -10.84
CA VAL A 269 -7.41 -28.42 -11.76
C VAL A 269 -6.98 -28.81 -13.17
N LEU A 270 -5.92 -29.61 -13.33
CA LEU A 270 -5.45 -30.07 -14.63
C LEU A 270 -6.50 -30.91 -15.36
N ASN A 271 -7.21 -31.78 -14.65
CA ASN A 271 -8.31 -32.55 -15.23
C ASN A 271 -9.43 -31.62 -15.72
N LEU A 272 -9.82 -30.61 -14.93
CA LEU A 272 -10.81 -29.61 -15.34
C LEU A 272 -10.35 -28.79 -16.57
N LEU A 273 -9.06 -28.43 -16.63
CA LEU A 273 -8.47 -27.74 -17.78
C LEU A 273 -8.44 -28.65 -19.03
N SER A 274 -8.22 -29.94 -18.85
CA SER A 274 -8.26 -30.93 -19.93
C SER A 274 -9.64 -31.05 -20.56
N GLU A 275 -10.70 -31.01 -19.77
CA GLU A 275 -12.09 -31.08 -20.25
C GLU A 275 -12.42 -29.96 -21.24
N ILE A 276 -11.80 -28.78 -21.07
CA ILE A 276 -11.97 -27.63 -21.97
C ILE A 276 -10.83 -27.45 -22.95
N ARG A 277 -9.97 -28.46 -23.09
CA ARG A 277 -8.81 -28.43 -23.99
C ARG A 277 -7.82 -27.29 -23.71
N ALA A 278 -7.82 -26.77 -22.48
CA ALA A 278 -6.87 -25.77 -21.99
C ALA A 278 -5.56 -26.41 -21.46
N ALA A 279 -5.55 -27.73 -21.30
CA ALA A 279 -4.37 -28.51 -20.98
C ALA A 279 -4.44 -29.85 -21.71
N ILE A 280 -3.30 -30.38 -22.14
CA ILE A 280 -3.21 -31.70 -22.76
C ILE A 280 -2.27 -32.56 -21.92
N ARG A 281 -2.68 -33.81 -21.69
CA ARG A 281 -1.84 -34.83 -21.05
C ARG A 281 -1.00 -35.53 -22.11
N SER A 282 0.30 -35.56 -21.89
CA SER A 282 1.31 -36.33 -22.63
C SER A 282 1.88 -37.43 -21.73
N ASP A 283 2.74 -38.28 -22.30
CA ASP A 283 3.43 -39.32 -21.54
C ASP A 283 4.38 -38.72 -20.47
N ASP A 284 4.99 -37.57 -20.78
CA ASP A 284 5.96 -36.89 -19.92
C ASP A 284 5.32 -35.91 -18.92
N GLY A 285 4.01 -35.66 -19.02
CA GLY A 285 3.30 -34.77 -18.11
C GLY A 285 2.21 -33.94 -18.78
N TRP A 286 2.02 -32.71 -18.30
CA TRP A 286 0.98 -31.81 -18.74
C TRP A 286 1.56 -30.63 -19.49
N CYS A 287 0.98 -30.35 -20.66
CA CYS A 287 1.30 -29.20 -21.48
C CYS A 287 0.13 -28.21 -21.46
N ARG A 288 0.44 -26.93 -21.65
CA ARG A 288 -0.58 -25.93 -21.93
C ARG A 288 -1.14 -26.19 -23.33
N ALA A 289 -2.46 -26.07 -23.46
CA ALA A 289 -3.13 -26.11 -24.75
C ALA A 289 -4.18 -25.00 -24.79
N GLY A 290 -4.51 -24.53 -25.98
CA GLY A 290 -5.46 -23.44 -26.16
C GLY A 290 -4.95 -22.10 -25.64
N GLY A 291 -5.30 -21.04 -26.36
CA GLY A 291 -5.04 -19.68 -25.95
C GLY A 291 -6.28 -19.00 -25.40
N ARG A 292 -6.28 -17.67 -25.44
CA ARG A 292 -7.40 -16.85 -25.00
C ARG A 292 -8.76 -17.24 -25.63
N PRO A 293 -8.86 -17.53 -26.95
CA PRO A 293 -10.14 -17.89 -27.57
C PRO A 293 -10.79 -19.13 -26.94
N GLU A 294 -9.99 -20.16 -26.63
CA GLU A 294 -10.47 -21.39 -25.99
C GLU A 294 -10.91 -21.14 -24.55
N LEU A 295 -10.20 -20.28 -23.82
CA LEU A 295 -10.60 -19.89 -22.46
C LEU A 295 -11.90 -19.09 -22.46
N ASP A 296 -12.06 -18.15 -23.40
CA ASP A 296 -13.27 -17.34 -23.56
C ASP A 296 -14.47 -18.25 -23.90
N ALA A 297 -14.33 -19.15 -24.89
CA ALA A 297 -15.37 -20.13 -25.25
C ALA A 297 -15.75 -21.03 -24.07
N ALA A 298 -14.76 -21.54 -23.33
CA ALA A 298 -14.99 -22.36 -22.15
C ALA A 298 -15.71 -21.62 -21.01
N ALA A 299 -15.49 -20.30 -20.89
CA ALA A 299 -16.17 -19.47 -19.90
C ALA A 299 -17.64 -19.23 -20.29
N GLU A 300 -17.92 -19.03 -21.58
CA GLU A 300 -19.27 -18.88 -22.12
C GLU A 300 -20.06 -20.19 -21.99
N ASP A 301 -19.51 -21.33 -22.42
CA ASP A 301 -20.16 -22.65 -22.35
C ASP A 301 -20.58 -23.03 -20.92
N ARG A 302 -19.79 -22.61 -19.92
CA ARG A 302 -20.08 -22.85 -18.50
C ARG A 302 -20.95 -21.77 -17.85
N GLY A 303 -21.40 -20.77 -18.60
CA GLY A 303 -22.20 -19.65 -18.11
C GLY A 303 -21.48 -18.81 -17.05
N LEU A 304 -20.15 -18.80 -17.05
CA LEU A 304 -19.35 -18.08 -16.04
C LEU A 304 -19.40 -16.57 -16.27
N THR A 305 -19.49 -16.14 -17.52
CA THR A 305 -19.62 -14.73 -17.91
C THR A 305 -20.92 -14.13 -17.37
N GLU A 306 -22.05 -14.83 -17.53
CA GLU A 306 -23.37 -14.44 -17.04
C GLU A 306 -23.40 -14.41 -15.51
N ARG A 307 -22.82 -15.42 -14.86
CA ARG A 307 -22.72 -15.47 -13.40
C ARG A 307 -21.91 -14.30 -12.84
N LEU A 308 -20.81 -13.92 -13.49
CA LEU A 308 -20.02 -12.77 -13.08
C LEU A 308 -20.76 -11.45 -13.29
N ARG A 309 -21.46 -11.30 -14.42
CA ARG A 309 -22.34 -10.13 -14.66
C ARG A 309 -23.42 -10.05 -13.58
N ALA A 310 -24.15 -11.14 -13.32
CA ALA A 310 -25.19 -11.20 -12.30
C ALA A 310 -24.65 -10.87 -10.89
N ARG A 311 -23.46 -11.37 -10.55
CA ARG A 311 -22.78 -11.06 -9.28
C ARG A 311 -22.36 -9.58 -9.21
N SER A 312 -21.81 -9.03 -10.29
CA SER A 312 -21.47 -7.62 -10.40
C SER A 312 -22.71 -6.74 -10.22
N ASP A 313 -23.83 -7.10 -10.86
CA ASP A 313 -25.11 -6.38 -10.74
C ASP A 313 -25.68 -6.49 -9.32
N GLN A 314 -25.57 -7.65 -8.69
CA GLN A 314 -25.95 -7.81 -7.28
C GLN A 314 -25.09 -6.92 -6.37
N MET A 315 -23.76 -6.94 -6.53
CA MET A 315 -22.85 -6.09 -5.76
C MET A 315 -23.15 -4.60 -5.99
N HIS A 316 -23.45 -4.21 -7.24
CA HIS A 316 -23.83 -2.85 -7.57
C HIS A 316 -25.12 -2.44 -6.86
N ARG A 317 -26.16 -3.28 -6.89
CA ARG A 317 -27.43 -3.06 -6.16
C ARG A 317 -27.21 -2.95 -4.66
N GLU A 318 -26.44 -3.87 -4.06
CA GLU A 318 -26.10 -3.79 -2.64
C GLU A 318 -25.34 -2.51 -2.29
N SER A 319 -24.39 -2.10 -3.13
CA SER A 319 -23.65 -0.85 -2.99
C SER A 319 -24.56 0.37 -3.12
N GLN A 320 -25.53 0.38 -4.04
CA GLN A 320 -26.54 1.44 -4.15
C GLN A 320 -27.43 1.50 -2.90
N MET A 321 -27.96 0.37 -2.43
CA MET A 321 -28.77 0.31 -1.20
C MET A 321 -28.00 0.81 0.01
N HIS A 322 -26.73 0.43 0.14
CA HIS A 322 -25.88 0.88 1.24
C HIS A 322 -25.58 2.38 1.16
N ARG A 323 -25.35 2.92 -0.04
CA ARG A 323 -25.18 4.37 -0.24
C ARG A 323 -26.46 5.14 0.11
N ALA A 324 -27.62 4.66 -0.32
CA ALA A 324 -28.92 5.27 -0.02
C ALA A 324 -29.18 5.30 1.50
N GLY A 325 -29.04 4.15 2.18
CA GLY A 325 -29.19 4.07 3.63
C GLY A 325 -28.19 4.94 4.39
N TYR A 326 -26.97 5.12 3.86
CA TYR A 326 -26.00 6.03 4.46
C TYR A 326 -26.39 7.51 4.32
N GLN A 327 -26.88 7.93 3.15
CA GLN A 327 -27.37 9.29 2.95
C GLN A 327 -28.54 9.60 3.88
N GLU A 328 -29.46 8.65 4.05
CA GLU A 328 -30.57 8.79 4.99
C GLU A 328 -30.07 8.91 6.45
N TYR A 329 -29.09 8.10 6.83
CA TYR A 329 -28.45 8.19 8.15
C TYR A 329 -27.83 9.58 8.39
N LEU A 330 -27.09 10.12 7.42
CA LEU A 330 -26.50 11.46 7.51
C LEU A 330 -27.57 12.55 7.63
N ALA A 331 -28.65 12.46 6.85
CA ALA A 331 -29.78 13.37 6.93
C ALA A 331 -30.44 13.32 8.32
N ARG A 332 -30.64 12.12 8.88
CA ARG A 332 -31.18 11.95 10.24
C ARG A 332 -30.27 12.57 11.29
N ARG A 333 -28.95 12.33 11.21
CA ARG A 333 -27.97 12.93 12.13
C ARG A 333 -27.96 14.45 12.06
N ALA A 334 -28.04 15.02 10.86
CA ALA A 334 -28.11 16.48 10.66
C ALA A 334 -29.38 17.07 11.31
N ARG A 335 -30.55 16.42 11.13
CA ARG A 335 -31.80 16.82 11.78
C ARG A 335 -31.70 16.78 13.31
N SER A 336 -31.12 15.73 13.88
CA SER A 336 -30.90 15.63 15.33
C SER A 336 -29.99 16.74 15.86
N GLN A 337 -28.91 17.07 15.14
CA GLN A 337 -28.01 18.17 15.52
C GLN A 337 -28.69 19.53 15.45
N GLN A 338 -29.54 19.78 14.43
CA GLN A 338 -30.32 21.00 14.34
C GLN A 338 -31.35 21.12 15.48
N ALA A 339 -32.03 20.03 15.82
CA ALA A 339 -32.96 20.00 16.94
C ALA A 339 -32.26 20.31 18.28
N GLN A 340 -31.10 19.69 18.54
CA GLN A 340 -30.30 19.96 19.74
C GLN A 340 -29.85 21.43 19.84
N ARG A 341 -29.47 22.04 18.71
CA ARG A 341 -29.11 23.46 18.66
C ARG A 341 -30.29 24.39 18.97
N ARG A 342 -31.51 24.03 18.56
CA ARG A 342 -32.74 24.81 18.85
C ARG A 342 -33.19 24.72 20.31
N VAL A 343 -32.82 23.67 21.03
CA VAL A 343 -33.15 23.52 22.46
C VAL A 343 -32.12 24.22 23.35
N SER A 344 -30.89 24.39 22.87
CA SER A 344 -29.76 24.92 23.65
C SER A 344 -29.54 26.43 23.49
N GLY A 345 -30.30 27.11 22.62
CA GLY A 345 -30.24 28.55 22.39
C GLY A 345 -31.63 29.11 22.36
#